data_AF-A0A645HA45-F1
#
_entry.id   AF-A0A645HA45-F1
#
_cell.length_a   1.000
_cell.length_b   1.000
_cell.length_c   1.000
_cell.angle_alpha   90.00
_cell.angle_beta   90.00
_cell.angle_gamma   90.00
#
_symmetry.space_group_name_H-M   'P 1'
#
loop_
_entity.id
_entity.type
_entity.pdbx_description
1 polymer ?
#
loop_
_entity_poly.entity_id
_entity_poly.type
_entity_poly.pdbx_seq_one_letter_code
_entity_poly.pdbx_strand_id
1 'polypeptide(L)'
;MQNYVESVNKFGGQMPGAIGIPEEMLREAASMAVCKINIDSDIRLAMTAAIRRHMVEHPDHFDPRQYLTPARDAVNEAVVHKMVHVLGCAGKA
;
A
#
# COMPACT_ATOMS: atom_id res chain seq x y z
N MET A 1 -1.28 -5.40 -3.27
CA MET A 1 -2.54 -4.65 -3.50
C MET A 1 -3.80 -5.31 -2.94
N GLN A 2 -4.06 -6.61 -3.19
CA GLN A 2 -5.37 -7.19 -2.85
C GLN A 2 -5.71 -7.19 -1.36
N ASN A 3 -4.74 -7.44 -0.49
CA ASN A 3 -4.95 -7.36 0.96
C ASN A 3 -5.43 -5.96 1.41
N TYR A 4 -4.98 -4.89 0.74
CA TYR A 4 -5.45 -3.53 1.04
C TYR A 4 -6.87 -3.29 0.52
N VAL A 5 -7.21 -3.85 -0.64
CA VAL A 5 -8.57 -3.78 -1.20
C VAL A 5 -9.57 -4.46 -0.26
N GLU A 6 -9.25 -5.66 0.19
CA GLU A 6 -10.05 -6.41 1.16
C GLU A 6 -10.21 -5.65 2.48
N SER A 7 -9.12 -5.09 3.00
CA SER A 7 -9.15 -4.29 4.22
C SER A 7 -10.05 -3.05 4.08
N VAL A 8 -9.90 -2.29 2.98
CA VAL A 8 -10.77 -1.13 2.70
C VAL A 8 -12.24 -1.56 2.63
N ASN A 9 -12.55 -2.65 1.92
CA ASN A 9 -13.92 -3.15 1.81
C ASN A 9 -14.48 -3.59 3.17
N LYS A 10 -13.65 -4.21 4.01
CA LYS A 10 -14.04 -4.64 5.37
C LYS A 10 -14.36 -3.45 6.27
N PHE A 11 -13.63 -2.34 6.15
CA PHE A 11 -13.76 -1.16 7.02
C PHE A 11 -14.54 0.00 6.35
N GLY A 12 -15.59 -0.35 5.61
CA GLY A 12 -16.59 0.60 5.12
C GLY A 12 -16.24 1.34 3.82
N GLY A 13 -15.22 0.88 3.09
CA GLY A 13 -14.99 1.28 1.70
C GLY A 13 -15.72 0.38 0.70
N GLN A 14 -15.77 0.80 -0.56
CA GLN A 14 -16.30 0.00 -1.66
C GLN A 14 -15.39 0.14 -2.87
N MET A 15 -14.72 -0.94 -3.24
CA MET A 15 -13.80 -0.97 -4.37
C MET A 15 -14.08 -2.16 -5.28
N PRO A 16 -15.24 -2.16 -5.98
CA PRO A 16 -15.56 -3.21 -6.95
C PRO A 16 -14.57 -3.15 -8.12
N GLY A 17 -14.02 -4.30 -8.50
CA GLY A 17 -13.17 -4.41 -9.69
C GLY A 17 -11.77 -3.81 -9.57
N ALA A 18 -11.31 -3.47 -8.36
CA ALA A 18 -9.92 -3.06 -8.14
C ALA A 18 -8.98 -4.26 -8.39
N ILE A 19 -8.30 -4.27 -9.53
CA ILE A 19 -7.35 -5.32 -9.91
C ILE A 19 -6.00 -4.68 -10.21
N GLY A 20 -4.96 -5.30 -9.65
CA GLY A 20 -3.58 -4.88 -9.86
C GLY A 20 -2.87 -5.62 -10.97
N ILE A 21 -1.79 -5.02 -11.44
CA ILE A 21 -0.77 -5.76 -12.18
C ILE A 21 -0.07 -6.70 -11.18
N PRO A 22 0.06 -7.99 -11.51
CA PRO A 22 0.81 -8.92 -10.68
C PRO A 22 2.26 -8.48 -10.49
N GLU A 23 2.81 -8.69 -9.29
CA GLU A 23 4.13 -8.18 -8.93
C GLU A 23 5.26 -8.88 -9.68
N GLU A 24 5.06 -10.13 -10.06
CA GLU A 24 5.96 -10.91 -10.91
C GLU A 24 6.17 -10.26 -12.28
N MET A 25 5.11 -9.68 -12.87
CA MET A 25 5.21 -8.98 -14.16
C MET A 25 5.99 -7.67 -14.00
N LEU A 26 5.78 -6.95 -12.89
CA LEU A 26 6.54 -5.74 -12.59
C LEU A 26 8.03 -6.07 -12.35
N ARG A 27 8.31 -7.20 -11.68
CA ARG A 27 9.66 -7.69 -11.44
C ARG A 27 10.36 -8.07 -12.75
N GLU A 28 9.68 -8.78 -13.63
CA GLU A 28 10.19 -9.14 -14.95
C GLU A 28 10.51 -7.88 -15.76
N ALA A 29 9.58 -6.93 -15.84
CA ALA A 29 9.79 -5.67 -16.54
C ALA A 29 11.00 -4.88 -15.99
N ALA A 30 11.15 -4.81 -14.67
CA ALA A 30 12.28 -4.14 -14.00
C ALA A 30 13.63 -4.82 -14.27
N SER A 31 13.65 -6.11 -14.62
CA SER A 31 14.86 -6.84 -15.01
C SER A 31 15.29 -6.59 -16.47
N MET A 32 14.41 -5.97 -17.27
CA MET A 32 14.65 -5.65 -18.68
C MET A 32 15.07 -4.17 -18.83
N ALA A 33 14.46 -3.43 -19.74
CA ALA A 33 14.79 -2.03 -20.03
C ALA A 33 14.01 -1.02 -19.17
N VAL A 34 13.09 -1.46 -18.29
CA VAL A 34 12.26 -0.55 -17.49
C VAL A 34 13.03 -0.07 -16.26
N CYS A 35 13.50 1.16 -16.29
CA CYS A 35 14.23 1.77 -15.18
C CYS A 35 13.35 2.56 -14.20
N LYS A 36 12.05 2.74 -14.49
CA LYS A 36 11.13 3.55 -13.67
C LYS A 36 9.72 2.97 -13.69
N ILE A 37 9.21 2.62 -12.51
CA ILE A 37 7.85 2.12 -12.30
C ILE A 37 7.13 3.08 -11.33
N ASN A 38 5.97 3.58 -11.73
CA ASN A 38 5.15 4.45 -10.89
C ASN A 38 4.27 3.60 -9.96
N ILE A 39 4.27 3.93 -8.66
CA ILE A 39 3.46 3.26 -7.65
C ILE A 39 2.71 4.34 -6.85
N ASP A 40 1.41 4.49 -7.10
CA ASP A 40 0.57 5.50 -6.41
C ASP A 40 -0.65 4.82 -5.78
N SER A 41 -1.40 4.04 -6.56
CA SER A 41 -2.59 3.34 -6.08
C SER A 41 -2.33 2.46 -4.85
N ASP A 42 -1.24 1.68 -4.84
CA ASP A 42 -0.86 0.86 -3.68
C ASP A 42 -0.63 1.71 -2.41
N ILE A 43 0.00 2.89 -2.56
CA ILE A 43 0.31 3.79 -1.44
C ILE A 43 -0.98 4.40 -0.88
N ARG A 44 -1.86 4.90 -1.76
CA ARG A 44 -3.17 5.44 -1.37
C ARG A 44 -4.02 4.38 -0.66
N LEU A 45 -3.99 3.14 -1.16
CA LEU A 45 -4.73 2.02 -0.58
C LEU A 45 -4.19 1.61 0.78
N ALA A 46 -2.87 1.49 0.95
CA ALA A 46 -2.25 1.17 2.23
C ALA A 46 -2.62 2.20 3.30
N MET A 47 -2.50 3.50 2.97
CA MET A 47 -2.87 4.59 3.87
C MET A 47 -4.37 4.56 4.21
N THR A 48 -5.22 4.44 3.21
CA THR A 48 -6.69 4.46 3.39
C THR A 48 -7.16 3.25 4.21
N ALA A 49 -6.63 2.06 3.93
CA ALA A 49 -6.93 0.84 4.68
C ALA A 49 -6.59 1.00 6.17
N ALA A 50 -5.40 1.52 6.47
CA ALA A 50 -4.93 1.72 7.83
C ALA A 50 -5.78 2.75 8.60
N ILE A 51 -6.10 3.89 7.97
CA ILE A 51 -6.95 4.92 8.58
C ILE A 51 -8.35 4.36 8.85
N ARG A 52 -8.96 3.69 7.87
CA ARG A 52 -10.31 3.12 8.01
C ARG A 52 -10.37 2.09 9.13
N ARG A 53 -9.41 1.17 9.17
CA ARG A 53 -9.30 0.19 10.26
C ARG A 53 -9.20 0.87 11.61
N HIS A 54 -8.28 1.84 11.75
CA HIS A 54 -8.06 2.54 13.02
C HIS A 54 -9.31 3.26 13.52
N MET A 55 -10.03 3.95 12.63
CA MET A 55 -11.25 4.68 13.00
C MET A 55 -12.40 3.75 13.40
N VAL A 56 -12.46 2.53 12.84
CA VAL A 56 -13.46 1.52 13.24
C VAL A 56 -13.10 0.87 14.57
N GLU A 57 -11.81 0.58 14.80
CA GLU A 57 -11.33 -0.09 16.02
C GLU A 57 -11.22 0.87 17.23
N HIS A 58 -11.05 2.18 16.98
CA HIS A 58 -10.88 3.20 18.01
C HIS A 58 -11.77 4.44 17.76
N PRO A 59 -13.10 4.32 17.94
CA PRO A 59 -14.05 5.40 17.63
C PRO A 59 -13.92 6.63 18.54
N ASP A 60 -13.24 6.50 19.67
CA ASP A 60 -12.94 7.57 20.64
C ASP A 60 -11.68 8.38 20.30
N HIS A 61 -10.83 7.86 19.41
CA HIS A 61 -9.62 8.54 18.97
C HIS A 61 -9.93 9.65 17.96
N PHE A 62 -9.57 10.90 18.30
CA PHE A 62 -9.76 12.06 17.43
C PHE A 62 -8.44 12.74 17.02
N ASP A 63 -7.34 12.48 17.72
CA ASP A 63 -6.06 13.11 17.43
C ASP A 63 -5.50 12.54 16.12
N PRO A 64 -5.21 13.39 15.12
CA PRO A 64 -4.64 12.98 13.84
C PRO A 64 -3.45 12.05 13.94
N ARG A 65 -2.59 12.26 14.94
CA ARG A 65 -1.38 11.45 15.12
C ARG A 65 -1.73 10.00 15.45
N GLN A 66 -2.85 9.74 16.12
CA GLN A 66 -3.25 8.40 16.50
C GLN A 66 -3.54 7.53 15.29
N TYR A 67 -4.21 8.06 14.27
CA TYR A 67 -4.56 7.29 13.06
C TYR A 67 -3.59 7.52 11.89
N LEU A 68 -2.88 8.66 11.82
CA LEU A 68 -1.91 8.93 10.76
C LEU A 68 -0.56 8.25 11.00
N THR A 69 -0.17 8.01 12.26
CA THR A 69 1.05 7.25 12.56
C THR A 69 1.00 5.84 11.98
N PRO A 70 0.01 4.98 12.33
CA PRO A 70 -0.10 3.65 11.74
C PRO A 70 -0.34 3.68 10.22
N ALA A 71 -0.98 4.72 9.70
CA ALA A 71 -1.15 4.89 8.25
C ALA A 71 0.17 5.18 7.52
N ARG A 72 1.04 5.99 8.12
CA ARG A 72 2.38 6.26 7.60
C ARG A 72 3.26 5.02 7.67
N ASP A 73 3.16 4.24 8.75
CA ASP A 73 3.92 2.99 8.89
C ASP A 73 3.48 1.97 7.84
N ALA A 74 2.18 1.83 7.58
CA ALA A 74 1.65 0.97 6.51
C ALA A 74 2.15 1.39 5.11
N VAL A 75 2.27 2.70 4.84
CA VAL A 75 2.86 3.19 3.59
C VAL A 75 4.35 2.86 3.51
N ASN A 76 5.09 3.03 4.60
CA ASN A 76 6.51 2.70 4.66
C ASN A 76 6.73 1.21 4.36
N GLU A 77 6.00 0.33 5.03
CA GLU A 77 6.03 -1.12 4.80
C GLU A 77 5.72 -1.47 3.33
N ALA A 78 4.69 -0.86 2.76
CA ALA A 78 4.33 -1.07 1.36
C ALA A 78 5.47 -0.67 0.41
N VAL A 79 6.09 0.48 0.63
CA VAL A 79 7.19 0.98 -0.21
C VAL A 79 8.44 0.09 -0.05
N VAL A 80 8.82 -0.26 1.18
CA VAL A 80 9.95 -1.15 1.45
C VAL A 80 9.74 -2.50 0.77
N HIS A 81 8.56 -3.09 0.89
CA HIS A 81 8.21 -4.33 0.21
C HIS A 81 8.41 -4.24 -1.30
N LYS A 82 7.91 -3.17 -1.93
CA LYS A 82 8.08 -2.94 -3.37
C LYS A 82 9.54 -2.76 -3.76
N MET A 83 10.33 -2.01 -2.98
CA MET A 83 11.75 -1.79 -3.26
C MET A 83 12.56 -3.08 -3.20
N VAL A 84 12.32 -3.92 -2.19
CA VAL A 84 13.06 -5.17 -1.96
C VAL A 84 12.61 -6.27 -2.92
N HIS A 85 11.31 -6.56 -2.98
CA HIS A 85 10.78 -7.75 -3.63
C HIS A 85 10.36 -7.53 -5.09
N VAL A 86 9.97 -6.31 -5.46
CA VAL A 86 9.45 -6.02 -6.80
C VAL A 86 10.49 -5.31 -7.66
N LEU A 87 10.90 -4.10 -7.27
CA LEU A 87 11.79 -3.24 -8.05
C LEU A 87 13.26 -3.68 -7.99
N GLY A 88 13.68 -4.36 -6.92
CA GLY A 88 15.06 -4.84 -6.79
C GLY A 88 16.10 -3.73 -6.66
N CYS A 89 15.71 -2.58 -6.13
CA CYS A 89 16.56 -1.41 -5.96
C CYS A 89 17.10 -1.24 -4.53
N ALA A 90 16.71 -2.12 -3.60
CA ALA A 90 17.24 -2.12 -2.24
C ALA A 90 18.77 -2.29 -2.22
N GLY A 91 19.47 -1.44 -1.44
CA GLY A 91 20.93 -1.49 -1.30
C GLY A 91 21.75 -0.93 -2.47
N LYS A 92 21.13 -0.20 -3.40
CA LYS A 92 21.78 0.38 -4.59
C LYS A 92 21.88 1.93 -4.54
N ALA A 93 22.05 2.49 -3.34
CA ALA A 93 22.15 3.92 -3.10
C ALA A 93 23.55 4.47 -3.44
#